data_AF-A0A3R7U055-F1
#
_entry.id   AF-A0A3R7U055-F1
#
_cell.length_a   1.000
_cell.length_b   1.000
_cell.length_c   1.000
_cell.angle_alpha   90.00
_cell.angle_beta   90.00
_cell.angle_gamma   90.00
#
_symmetry.space_group_name_H-M   'P 1'
#
loop_
_entity.id
_entity.type
_entity.pdbx_description
1 polymer ?
#
loop_
_entity_poly.entity_id
_entity_poly.type
_entity_poly.pdbx_seq_one_letter_code
_entity_poly.pdbx_strand_id
1 'polypeptide(L)'
;MGMIFFLIPEWYAELEGANTENIAWLRNLGAALIAVNGVGALLASKDPIAENNLYDVVMLASILETIALGWSSWTWEFSATEEIFIVGPLFMAGLVSIALILFRPKKVKNNL
;
A
#
# COMPACT_ATOMS: atom_id res chain seq x y z
N MET A 1 -5.56 4.25 -3.50
CA MET A 1 -6.50 3.33 -2.82
C MET A 1 -6.80 3.75 -1.39
N GLY A 2 -5.80 3.98 -0.52
CA GLY A 2 -6.04 4.29 0.91
C GLY A 2 -7.10 5.38 1.19
N MET A 3 -7.04 6.53 0.49
CA MET A 3 -8.06 7.59 0.63
C MET A 3 -9.46 7.16 0.19
N ILE A 4 -9.57 6.36 -0.87
CA ILE A 4 -10.86 5.84 -1.37
C ILE A 4 -11.44 4.86 -0.33
N PHE A 5 -10.63 3.92 0.14
CA PHE A 5 -11.04 2.94 1.15
C PHE A 5 -11.46 3.62 2.45
N PHE A 6 -10.82 4.73 2.82
CA PHE A 6 -11.15 5.46 4.03
C PHE A 6 -12.43 6.30 3.90
N LEU A 7 -12.57 7.08 2.83
CA LEU A 7 -13.63 8.08 2.70
C LEU A 7 -14.91 7.54 2.05
N ILE A 8 -14.77 6.67 1.04
CA ILE A 8 -15.86 6.20 0.18
C ILE A 8 -15.73 4.69 -0.15
N PRO A 9 -15.55 3.79 0.85
CA PRO A 9 -15.36 2.37 0.59
C PRO A 9 -16.55 1.69 -0.09
N GLU A 10 -17.78 2.16 0.14
CA GLU A 10 -19.00 1.59 -0.44
C GLU A 10 -19.04 1.79 -1.96
N TRP A 11 -18.69 3.00 -2.43
CA TRP A 11 -18.56 3.29 -3.86
C TRP A 11 -17.51 2.39 -4.54
N TYR A 12 -16.41 2.13 -3.84
CA TYR A 12 -15.36 1.26 -4.36
C TYR A 12 -15.84 -0.18 -4.49
N ALA A 13 -16.51 -0.71 -3.45
CA ALA A 13 -17.07 -2.06 -3.48
C ALA A 13 -18.10 -2.23 -4.61
N GLU A 14 -18.98 -1.24 -4.81
CA GLU A 14 -19.94 -1.24 -5.92
C GLU A 14 -19.25 -1.25 -7.29
N LEU A 15 -18.19 -0.45 -7.45
CA LEU A 15 -17.42 -0.35 -8.68
C LEU A 15 -16.68 -1.66 -9.01
N GLU A 16 -16.25 -2.41 -8.00
CA GLU A 16 -15.65 -3.74 -8.17
C GLU A 16 -16.67 -4.88 -8.33
N GLY A 17 -17.96 -4.60 -8.12
CA GLY A 17 -19.01 -5.63 -7.99
C GLY A 17 -18.84 -6.51 -6.75
N ALA A 18 -18.10 -6.04 -5.75
CA ALA A 18 -17.79 -6.75 -4.52
C ALA A 18 -18.94 -6.67 -3.49
N ASN A 19 -18.94 -7.60 -2.53
CA ASN A 19 -19.87 -7.56 -1.41
C ASN A 19 -19.52 -6.45 -0.40
N THR A 20 -20.50 -6.03 0.41
CA THR A 20 -20.36 -4.92 1.37
C THR A 20 -20.09 -5.37 2.82
N GLU A 21 -19.89 -6.67 3.04
CA GLU A 21 -19.66 -7.23 4.39
C GLU A 21 -18.37 -6.69 5.05
N ASN A 22 -17.39 -6.29 4.24
CA ASN A 22 -16.05 -5.91 4.72
C ASN A 22 -15.78 -4.39 4.68
N ILE A 23 -16.81 -3.55 4.58
CA ILE A 23 -16.64 -2.09 4.50
C ILE A 23 -15.90 -1.51 5.71
N ALA A 24 -16.17 -2.00 6.92
CA ALA A 24 -15.46 -1.57 8.13
C ALA A 24 -13.97 -1.93 8.08
N TRP A 25 -13.63 -3.11 7.54
CA TRP A 25 -12.25 -3.53 7.31
C TRP A 25 -11.57 -2.66 6.26
N LEU A 26 -12.23 -2.40 5.12
CA LEU A 26 -11.72 -1.49 4.10
C LEU A 26 -11.41 -0.11 4.67
N ARG A 27 -12.28 0.46 5.51
CA ARG A 27 -12.04 1.78 6.13
C ARG A 27 -10.80 1.79 7.02
N ASN A 28 -10.60 0.74 7.83
CA ASN A 28 -9.41 0.62 8.68
C ASN A 28 -8.13 0.39 7.87
N LEU A 29 -8.19 -0.43 6.82
CA LEU A 29 -7.09 -0.61 5.86
C LEU A 29 -6.76 0.72 5.18
N GLY A 30 -7.77 1.49 4.77
CA GLY A 30 -7.62 2.82 4.21
C GLY A 30 -6.88 3.78 5.13
N ALA A 31 -7.26 3.82 6.41
CA ALA A 31 -6.60 4.65 7.41
C ALA A 31 -5.11 4.26 7.59
N ALA A 32 -4.81 2.97 7.67
CA ALA A 32 -3.44 2.46 7.79
C ALA A 32 -2.60 2.83 6.55
N LEU A 33 -3.14 2.64 5.35
CA LEU A 33 -2.50 2.98 4.08
C LEU A 33 -2.22 4.49 3.97
N ILE A 34 -3.15 5.34 4.41
CA ILE A 34 -2.93 6.79 4.45
C ILE A 34 -1.80 7.13 5.40
N ALA A 35 -1.81 6.57 6.61
CA ALA A 35 -0.82 6.89 7.63
C ALA A 35 0.59 6.43 7.25
N VAL A 36 0.74 5.18 6.83
CA VAL A 36 2.06 4.59 6.54
C VAL A 36 2.51 4.97 5.12
N ASN A 37 1.80 4.53 4.09
CA ASN A 37 2.25 4.70 2.71
C ASN A 37 2.02 6.12 2.19
N GLY A 38 1.02 6.83 2.71
CA GLY A 38 0.78 8.23 2.36
C GLY A 38 1.70 9.18 3.14
N VAL A 39 1.37 9.40 4.41
CA VAL A 39 2.07 10.36 5.28
C VAL A 39 3.51 9.92 5.54
N GLY A 40 3.74 8.65 5.87
CA GLY A 40 5.08 8.12 6.10
C GLY A 40 5.99 8.29 4.89
N ALA A 41 5.51 8.01 3.67
CA ALA A 41 6.29 8.22 2.45
C ALA A 41 6.61 9.70 2.20
N LEU A 42 5.64 10.60 2.44
CA LEU A 42 5.86 12.05 2.31
C LEU A 42 6.94 12.53 3.28
N LEU A 43 6.87 12.13 4.55
CA LEU A 43 7.87 12.49 5.56
C LEU A 43 9.24 11.90 5.23
N ALA A 44 9.31 10.62 4.86
CA ALA A 44 10.54 9.97 4.45
C ALA A 44 11.15 10.62 3.19
N SER A 45 10.33 11.13 2.27
CA SER A 45 10.81 11.79 1.06
C SER A 45 11.41 13.17 1.31
N LYS A 46 11.02 13.83 2.40
CA LYS A 46 11.49 15.18 2.75
C LYS A 46 12.98 15.18 3.13
N ASP A 47 13.41 14.20 3.91
CA ASP A 47 14.81 13.95 4.20
C ASP A 47 15.05 12.43 4.34
N PRO A 48 15.31 11.73 3.23
CA PRO A 48 15.43 10.27 3.23
C PRO A 48 16.64 9.73 3.99
N ILE A 49 17.66 10.57 4.20
CA ILE A 49 18.87 10.18 4.93
C ILE A 49 18.60 10.25 6.43
N ALA A 50 18.02 11.34 6.91
CA ALA A 50 17.65 11.48 8.32
C ALA A 50 16.53 10.49 8.70
N GLU A 51 15.53 10.32 7.83
CA GLU A 51 14.35 9.49 8.06
C GLU A 51 14.52 8.05 7.53
N ASN A 52 15.75 7.52 7.47
CA ASN A 52 16.04 6.22 6.88
C ASN A 52 15.22 5.07 7.49
N ASN A 53 14.97 5.11 8.80
CA ASN A 53 14.16 4.10 9.47
C ASN A 53 12.68 4.20 9.08
N LEU A 54 12.15 5.41 8.91
CA LEU A 54 10.77 5.61 8.44
C LEU A 54 10.63 5.16 6.99
N TYR A 55 11.62 5.47 6.14
CA TYR A 55 11.70 4.94 4.77
C TYR A 55 11.65 3.41 4.77
N ASP A 56 12.42 2.75 5.65
CA ASP A 56 12.44 1.29 5.77
C ASP A 56 11.07 0.72 6.17
N VAL A 57 10.33 1.41 7.05
CA VAL A 57 8.96 1.02 7.44
C VAL A 57 8.01 1.13 6.25
N VAL A 58 8.06 2.23 5.49
CA VAL A 58 7.22 2.44 4.30
C VAL A 58 7.52 1.40 3.21
N MET A 59 8.81 1.12 2.98
CA MET A 59 9.26 0.10 2.05
C MET A 59 8.77 -1.28 2.47
N LEU A 60 8.92 -1.64 3.75
CA LEU A 60 8.45 -2.93 4.27
C LEU A 60 6.93 -3.06 4.14
N ALA A 61 6.17 -2.03 4.51
CA ALA A 61 4.71 -2.02 4.37
C ALA A 61 4.29 -2.24 2.91
N SER A 62 4.88 -1.50 1.97
CA SER A 62 4.60 -1.63 0.54
C SER A 62 4.88 -3.04 0.01
N ILE A 63 6.00 -3.64 0.41
CA ILE A 63 6.37 -5.01 0.02
C ILE A 63 5.37 -6.03 0.58
N LEU A 64 5.05 -5.94 1.88
CA LEU A 64 4.11 -6.86 2.52
C LEU A 64 2.71 -6.74 1.92
N GLU A 65 2.25 -5.53 1.64
CA GLU A 65 0.98 -5.29 0.96
C GLU A 65 0.97 -5.89 -0.45
N THR A 66 2.06 -5.74 -1.20
CA THR A 66 2.19 -6.32 -2.54
C THR A 66 2.15 -7.85 -2.49
N ILE A 67 2.86 -8.46 -1.53
CA ILE A 67 2.86 -9.91 -1.32
C ILE A 67 1.47 -10.38 -0.93
N ALA A 68 0.83 -9.72 0.02
CA ALA A 68 -0.52 -10.07 0.48
C ALA A 68 -1.53 -9.96 -0.67
N LEU A 69 -1.52 -8.85 -1.40
CA LEU A 69 -2.42 -8.63 -2.54
C LEU A 69 -2.14 -9.64 -3.67
N GLY A 70 -0.87 -9.95 -3.94
CA GLY A 70 -0.47 -10.95 -4.92
C GLY A 70 -0.94 -12.36 -4.53
N TRP A 71 -0.80 -12.72 -3.25
CA TRP A 71 -1.29 -13.99 -2.72
C TRP A 71 -2.81 -14.09 -2.83
N SER A 72 -3.55 -13.09 -2.32
CA SER A 72 -5.02 -13.05 -2.39
C SER A 72 -5.55 -13.02 -3.83
N SER A 73 -4.78 -12.45 -4.78
CA SER A 73 -5.10 -12.50 -6.21
C SER A 73 -4.90 -13.91 -6.78
N TRP A 74 -3.85 -14.60 -6.38
CA TRP A 74 -3.56 -15.96 -6.81
C TRP A 74 -4.57 -16.98 -6.27
N THR A 75 -5.00 -16.83 -5.02
CA THR A 75 -6.00 -17.70 -4.37
C THR A 75 -7.44 -17.29 -4.64
N TRP A 76 -7.65 -16.16 -5.32
CA TRP A 76 -8.95 -15.57 -5.61
C TRP A 76 -9.82 -15.35 -4.36
N GLU A 77 -9.25 -14.67 -3.36
CA GLU A 77 -9.92 -14.35 -2.09
C GLU A 77 -10.88 -13.16 -2.18
N PHE A 78 -10.91 -12.46 -3.31
CA PHE A 78 -11.75 -11.29 -3.52
C PHE A 78 -13.18 -11.66 -3.92
N SER A 79 -14.15 -10.89 -3.43
CA SER A 79 -15.54 -10.95 -3.89
C SER A 79 -15.79 -10.12 -5.15
N ALA A 80 -14.80 -9.36 -5.62
CA ALA A 80 -14.88 -8.53 -6.81
C ALA A 80 -15.14 -9.36 -8.08
N THR A 81 -16.01 -8.86 -8.95
CA THR A 81 -16.34 -9.50 -10.23
C THR A 81 -15.47 -8.99 -11.38
N GLU A 82 -14.84 -7.83 -11.21
CA GLU A 82 -14.06 -7.15 -12.24
C GLU A 82 -12.55 -7.23 -11.94
N GLU A 83 -11.86 -8.17 -12.61
CA GLU A 83 -10.46 -8.52 -12.30
C GLU A 83 -9.48 -7.33 -12.39
N ILE A 84 -9.78 -6.34 -13.24
CA ILE A 84 -8.91 -5.18 -13.47
C ILE A 84 -8.70 -4.36 -12.20
N PHE A 85 -9.68 -4.33 -11.29
CA PHE A 85 -9.58 -3.62 -10.02
C PHE A 85 -8.74 -4.36 -8.97
N ILE A 86 -8.36 -5.61 -9.25
CA ILE A 86 -7.38 -6.36 -8.47
C ILE A 86 -5.99 -6.25 -9.13
N VAL A 87 -5.92 -6.59 -10.43
CA VAL A 87 -4.66 -6.68 -11.17
C VAL A 87 -3.98 -5.31 -11.32
N GLY A 88 -4.76 -4.25 -11.56
CA GLY A 88 -4.25 -2.88 -11.69
C GLY A 88 -3.53 -2.39 -10.43
N PRO A 89 -4.18 -2.41 -9.26
CA PRO A 89 -3.53 -2.10 -7.98
C PRO A 89 -2.34 -3.01 -7.66
N LEU A 90 -2.41 -4.31 -7.95
CA LEU A 90 -1.29 -5.23 -7.75
C LEU A 90 -0.06 -4.84 -8.56
N PHE A 91 -0.26 -4.54 -9.84
CA PHE A 91 0.83 -4.07 -10.71
C PHE A 91 1.46 -2.77 -10.17
N MET A 92 0.63 -1.81 -9.77
CA MET A 92 1.10 -0.54 -9.21
C MET A 92 1.84 -0.73 -7.88
N ALA A 93 1.34 -1.59 -7.00
CA ALA A 93 1.99 -1.92 -5.73
C ALA A 93 3.37 -2.56 -5.96
N GLY A 94 3.47 -3.48 -6.93
CA GLY A 94 4.73 -4.08 -7.35
C GLY A 94 5.74 -3.04 -7.85
N LEU A 95 5.32 -2.10 -8.71
CA LEU A 95 6.18 -1.03 -9.19
C LEU A 95 6.70 -0.13 -8.05
N VAL A 96 5.83 0.27 -7.13
CA VAL A 96 6.21 1.11 -5.99
C VAL A 96 7.18 0.36 -5.07
N SER A 97 6.92 -0.91 -4.76
CA SER A 97 7.79 -1.74 -3.93
C SER A 97 9.19 -1.88 -4.53
N ILE A 98 9.29 -2.15 -5.84
CA ILE A 98 10.57 -2.22 -6.55
C ILE A 98 11.28 -0.87 -6.51
N ALA A 99 10.57 0.23 -6.78
CA ALA A 99 11.14 1.57 -6.73
C ALA A 99 11.71 1.89 -5.35
N LEU A 100 10.97 1.59 -4.27
CA LEU A 100 11.42 1.87 -2.90
C LEU A 100 12.70 1.09 -2.55
N ILE A 101 12.85 -0.14 -3.03
CA ILE A 101 14.08 -0.92 -2.87
C ILE A 101 15.25 -0.27 -3.62
N LEU A 102 15.04 0.07 -4.89
CA LEU A 102 16.10 0.62 -5.75
C LEU A 102 16.59 2.00 -5.29
N PHE A 103 15.68 2.83 -4.77
CA PHE A 103 15.98 4.18 -4.29
C PHE A 103 16.24 4.25 -2.78
N ARG A 104 16.39 3.10 -2.10
CA ARG A 104 16.64 3.06 -0.66
C ARG A 104 17.90 3.89 -0.30
N PRO A 105 17.78 4.89 0.60
CA PRO A 105 18.91 5.72 0.98
C PRO A 105 19.99 4.89 1.70
N LYS A 106 21.26 5.11 1.35
CA LYS A 106 22.39 4.45 2.02
C LYS A 106 22.61 5.10 3.39
N LYS A 107 22.72 4.29 4.44
CA LYS A 107 23.09 4.78 5.78
C LYS A 107 24.47 5.44 5.71
N VAL A 108 24.55 6.72 6.08
CA VAL A 108 25.84 7.38 6.31
C VAL A 108 26.39 6.77 7.59
N LYS A 109 27.47 5.98 7.49
CA LYS A 109 28.22 5.57 8.68
C LYS A 109 28.84 6.82 9.27
N ASN A 110 28.32 7.29 10.40
CA ASN A 110 29.10 8.18 11.26
C ASN A 110 30.23 7.33 11.83
N ASN A 111 31.43 7.50 11.28
CA ASN A 111 32.67 7.07 11.91
C ASN A 111 32.94 8.03 13.08
N LEU A 112 32.25 7.82 14.20
CA LEU A 112 32.61 8.39 15.48
C LEU A 112 33.20 7.28 16.35
#